data_AF-A0A937PFW6-F1
#
_entry.id   AF-A0A937PFW6-F1
#
_cell.length_a   1.000
_cell.length_b   1.000
_cell.length_c   1.000
_cell.angle_alpha   90.00
_cell.angle_beta   90.00
_cell.angle_gamma   90.00
#
_symmetry.space_group_name_H-M   'P 1'
#
loop_
_entity.id
_entity.type
_entity.pdbx_description
1 polymer ?
#
loop_
_entity_poly.entity_id
_entity_poly.type
_entity_poly.pdbx_seq_one_letter_code
_entity_poly.pdbx_strand_id
1 'polypeptide(L)'
;MARFLTTRGTASEIEKIINNAQKSVVLITPFVRISTSLFQNLMAVDKQGVRITLIYGKSALEHDVQEKLRQLKNIKVYFLENLHAKCYFNEQCMVVTSLNLYDFSEQNNREMGVLATRQEDEEFFKEAVREANMMISLAKPFDTSPVVNSQPSNKTTERLRPISRESREGRGTALLRGFKDILLDKVGLGQGYCIECRARINFDEYRPYCPDCYKLWSKNKAQKARYCHECGRTFTTMLNKPLCRSCFEKSLD
;
A
#
# COMPACT_ATOMS: atom_id res chain seq x y z
N MET A 1 -5.49 -13.81 -18.38
CA MET A 1 -5.10 -12.90 -19.44
C MET A 1 -5.77 -11.58 -19.13
N ALA A 2 -4.95 -10.58 -18.89
CA ALA A 2 -5.39 -9.22 -18.61
C ALA A 2 -6.37 -8.70 -19.67
N ARG A 3 -7.40 -7.98 -19.21
CA ARG A 3 -8.47 -7.43 -20.05
C ARG A 3 -8.50 -5.91 -19.97
N PHE A 4 -8.54 -5.26 -21.12
CA PHE A 4 -8.73 -3.82 -21.20
C PHE A 4 -10.17 -3.44 -20.80
N LEU A 5 -10.30 -2.35 -20.04
CA LEU A 5 -11.54 -1.79 -19.58
C LEU A 5 -11.67 -0.33 -20.04
N THR A 6 -12.85 0.03 -20.53
CA THR A 6 -13.25 1.43 -20.72
C THR A 6 -13.63 2.05 -19.37
N THR A 7 -13.98 3.34 -19.35
CA THR A 7 -14.38 4.07 -18.14
C THR A 7 -15.50 3.36 -17.37
N ARG A 8 -16.62 3.05 -18.05
CA ARG A 8 -17.76 2.35 -17.43
C ARG A 8 -17.42 0.93 -17.02
N GLY A 9 -16.59 0.24 -17.83
CA GLY A 9 -16.10 -1.09 -17.49
C GLY A 9 -15.27 -1.09 -16.22
N THR A 10 -14.37 -0.11 -16.08
CA THR A 10 -13.50 0.07 -14.91
C THR A 10 -14.34 0.30 -13.66
N ALA A 11 -15.28 1.24 -13.69
CA ALA A 11 -16.18 1.52 -12.58
C ALA A 11 -16.95 0.26 -12.13
N SER A 12 -17.55 -0.45 -13.10
CA SER A 12 -18.29 -1.68 -12.83
C SER A 12 -17.40 -2.77 -12.22
N GLU A 13 -16.16 -2.93 -12.69
CA GLU A 13 -15.24 -3.93 -12.13
C GLU A 13 -14.75 -3.55 -10.72
N ILE A 14 -14.56 -2.26 -10.42
CA ILE A 14 -14.24 -1.82 -9.04
C ILE A 14 -15.39 -2.17 -8.09
N GLU A 15 -16.64 -1.92 -8.48
CA GLU A 15 -17.81 -2.31 -7.68
C GLU A 15 -17.87 -3.82 -7.46
N LYS A 16 -17.63 -4.63 -8.51
CA LYS A 16 -17.59 -6.09 -8.39
C LYS A 16 -16.46 -6.57 -7.49
N ILE A 17 -15.27 -5.96 -7.58
CA ILE A 17 -14.14 -6.27 -6.71
C ILE A 17 -14.51 -6.08 -5.24
N ILE A 18 -15.19 -4.97 -4.93
CA ILE A 18 -15.66 -4.69 -3.57
C ILE A 18 -16.72 -5.71 -3.17
N ASN A 19 -17.79 -5.84 -3.95
CA ASN A 19 -18.96 -6.64 -3.57
C ASN A 19 -18.68 -8.16 -3.50
N ASN A 20 -17.72 -8.66 -4.28
CA ASN A 20 -17.36 -10.07 -4.30
C ASN A 20 -16.17 -10.43 -3.38
N ALA A 21 -15.64 -9.47 -2.63
CA ALA A 21 -14.53 -9.74 -1.71
C ALA A 21 -14.97 -10.67 -0.57
N GLN A 22 -14.22 -11.75 -0.35
CA GLN A 22 -14.51 -12.73 0.71
C GLN A 22 -13.53 -12.64 1.89
N LYS A 23 -12.29 -12.21 1.63
CA LYS A 23 -11.24 -12.17 2.67
C LYS A 23 -10.69 -10.78 2.91
N SER A 24 -10.48 -10.04 1.83
CA SER A 24 -9.97 -8.69 1.92
C SER A 24 -10.23 -7.90 0.64
N VAL A 25 -10.42 -6.60 0.79
CA VAL A 25 -10.40 -5.64 -0.31
C VAL A 25 -9.39 -4.54 0.00
N VAL A 26 -8.59 -4.18 -1.00
CA VAL A 26 -7.60 -3.11 -0.91
C VAL A 26 -7.94 -2.04 -1.94
N LEU A 27 -8.01 -0.81 -1.47
CA LEU A 27 -8.34 0.38 -2.25
C LEU A 27 -7.12 1.32 -2.19
N ILE A 28 -6.46 1.51 -3.32
CA ILE A 28 -5.33 2.43 -3.45
C ILE A 28 -5.78 3.55 -4.37
N THR A 29 -5.87 4.76 -3.86
CA THR A 29 -6.29 5.92 -4.66
C THR A 29 -5.76 7.21 -4.04
N PRO A 30 -5.12 8.12 -4.81
CA PRO A 30 -4.59 9.35 -4.25
C PRO A 30 -5.69 10.27 -3.71
N PHE A 31 -6.88 10.27 -4.34
CA PHE A 31 -8.01 11.08 -3.89
C PHE A 31 -9.17 10.17 -3.49
N VAL A 32 -9.85 10.52 -2.42
CA VAL A 32 -10.95 9.73 -1.86
C VAL A 32 -12.19 10.59 -1.78
N ARG A 33 -13.23 10.23 -2.54
CA ARG A 33 -14.61 10.49 -2.14
C ARG A 33 -15.32 9.17 -1.96
N ILE A 34 -16.27 9.17 -1.03
CA ILE A 34 -17.10 8.00 -0.78
C ILE A 34 -18.55 8.39 -1.00
N SER A 35 -19.07 7.98 -2.16
CA SER A 35 -20.49 8.12 -2.50
C SER A 35 -21.34 7.23 -1.58
N THR A 36 -22.63 7.51 -1.48
CA THR A 36 -23.57 6.71 -0.68
C THR A 36 -23.57 5.24 -1.12
N SER A 37 -23.57 4.98 -2.43
CA SER A 37 -23.54 3.62 -2.99
C SER A 37 -22.25 2.89 -2.62
N LEU A 38 -21.09 3.53 -2.81
CA LEU A 38 -19.81 2.94 -2.45
C LEU A 38 -19.73 2.67 -0.94
N PHE A 39 -20.22 3.59 -0.11
CA PHE A 39 -20.26 3.39 1.33
C PHE A 39 -21.13 2.20 1.72
N GLN A 40 -22.31 2.04 1.11
CA GLN A 40 -23.19 0.90 1.34
C GLN A 40 -22.52 -0.43 0.96
N ASN A 41 -21.80 -0.47 -0.17
CA ASN A 41 -21.03 -1.64 -0.60
C ASN A 41 -19.94 -1.98 0.43
N LEU A 42 -19.19 -0.98 0.91
CA LEU A 42 -18.17 -1.16 1.95
C LEU A 42 -18.77 -1.65 3.28
N MET A 43 -19.91 -1.10 3.69
CA MET A 43 -20.62 -1.57 4.89
C MET A 43 -21.10 -3.01 4.75
N ALA A 44 -21.55 -3.42 3.56
CA ALA A 44 -22.03 -4.78 3.31
C ALA A 44 -20.91 -5.80 3.50
N VAL A 45 -19.72 -5.54 2.96
CA VAL A 45 -18.56 -6.44 3.13
C VAL A 45 -17.93 -6.34 4.51
N ASP A 46 -17.95 -5.17 5.15
CA ASP A 46 -17.52 -5.01 6.54
C ASP A 46 -18.35 -5.88 7.49
N LYS A 47 -19.69 -5.94 7.29
CA LYS A 47 -20.58 -6.83 8.05
C LYS A 47 -20.27 -8.31 7.87
N GLN A 48 -19.68 -8.70 6.73
CA GLN A 48 -19.24 -10.06 6.47
C GLN A 48 -17.85 -10.36 7.08
N GLY A 49 -17.23 -9.39 7.76
CA GLY A 49 -15.89 -9.54 8.35
C GLY A 49 -14.76 -9.42 7.34
N VAL A 50 -15.03 -8.92 6.13
CA VAL A 50 -14.01 -8.69 5.11
C VAL A 50 -13.08 -7.57 5.57
N ARG A 51 -11.77 -7.81 5.50
CA ARG A 51 -10.76 -6.80 5.85
C ARG A 51 -10.66 -5.75 4.76
N ILE A 52 -10.93 -4.49 5.09
CA ILE A 52 -10.86 -3.37 4.15
C ILE A 52 -9.55 -2.61 4.42
N THR A 53 -8.76 -2.37 3.38
CA THR A 53 -7.56 -1.52 3.49
C THR A 53 -7.66 -0.36 2.51
N LEU A 54 -7.58 0.87 3.01
CA LEU A 54 -7.57 2.07 2.19
C LEU A 54 -6.19 2.74 2.29
N ILE A 55 -5.54 2.94 1.15
CA ILE A 55 -4.32 3.76 1.04
C ILE A 55 -4.70 5.01 0.24
N TYR A 56 -4.58 6.17 0.87
CA TYR A 56 -4.85 7.47 0.25
C TYR A 56 -3.65 8.41 0.33
N GLY A 57 -3.69 9.53 -0.40
CA GLY A 57 -2.58 10.49 -0.42
C GLY A 57 -3.03 11.89 -0.77
N LYS A 58 -2.06 12.74 -1.15
CA LYS A 58 -2.22 14.13 -1.66
C LYS A 58 -2.94 15.15 -0.77
N SER A 59 -4.12 14.84 -0.23
CA SER A 59 -4.94 15.73 0.60
C SER A 59 -5.44 15.01 1.84
N ALA A 60 -5.81 15.79 2.86
CA ALA A 60 -6.53 15.25 4.01
C ALA A 60 -7.92 14.73 3.59
N LEU A 61 -8.44 13.76 4.34
CA LEU A 61 -9.81 13.29 4.16
C LEU A 61 -10.79 14.36 4.63
N GLU A 62 -11.87 14.57 3.88
CA GLU A 62 -12.96 15.44 4.31
C GLU A 62 -13.68 14.87 5.54
N HIS A 63 -14.29 15.74 6.35
CA HIS A 63 -14.92 15.34 7.61
C HIS A 63 -16.01 14.27 7.40
N ASP A 64 -16.86 14.42 6.38
CA ASP A 64 -17.91 13.44 6.08
C ASP A 64 -17.33 12.07 5.69
N VAL A 65 -16.22 12.05 4.95
CA VAL A 65 -15.50 10.83 4.58
C VAL A 65 -14.90 10.18 5.82
N GLN A 66 -14.28 10.96 6.70
CA GLN A 66 -13.74 10.44 7.97
C GLN A 66 -14.85 9.77 8.80
N GLU A 67 -15.99 10.43 8.96
CA GLU A 67 -17.14 9.90 9.72
C GLU A 67 -17.71 8.62 9.10
N LYS A 68 -17.75 8.52 7.77
CA LYS A 68 -18.11 7.27 7.08
C LYS A 68 -17.10 6.16 7.39
N LEU A 69 -15.80 6.44 7.25
CA LEU A 69 -14.75 5.44 7.47
C LEU A 69 -14.70 4.94 8.93
N ARG A 70 -14.95 5.80 9.92
CA ARG A 70 -15.01 5.41 11.35
C ARG A 70 -16.15 4.43 11.67
N GLN A 71 -17.17 4.32 10.81
CA GLN A 71 -18.27 3.37 11.00
C GLN A 71 -17.92 1.94 10.57
N LEU A 72 -16.86 1.75 9.78
CA LEU A 72 -16.42 0.44 9.31
C LEU A 72 -15.51 -0.19 10.36
N LYS A 73 -15.84 -1.40 10.83
CA LYS A 73 -15.12 -2.05 11.94
C LYS A 73 -13.82 -2.71 11.50
N ASN A 74 -13.78 -3.20 10.27
CA ASN A 74 -12.67 -3.97 9.71
C ASN A 74 -11.84 -3.16 8.71
N ILE A 75 -11.93 -1.82 8.76
CA ILE A 75 -11.12 -0.96 7.91
C ILE A 75 -9.80 -0.56 8.57
N LYS A 76 -8.73 -0.57 7.78
CA LYS A 76 -7.47 0.10 8.08
C LYS A 76 -7.19 1.17 7.04
N VAL A 77 -6.84 2.37 7.49
CA VAL A 77 -6.64 3.52 6.62
C VAL A 77 -5.19 4.01 6.76
N TYR A 78 -4.55 4.28 5.62
CA TYR A 78 -3.15 4.64 5.52
C TYR A 78 -2.98 5.87 4.64
N PHE A 79 -2.21 6.85 5.10
CA PHE A 79 -1.84 8.04 4.32
C PHE A 79 -0.41 7.94 3.78
N LEU A 80 -0.27 8.05 2.46
CA LEU A 80 1.00 8.10 1.75
C LEU A 80 1.07 9.39 0.92
N GLU A 81 1.92 10.32 1.36
CA GLU A 81 2.03 11.68 0.82
C GLU A 81 2.20 11.72 -0.72
N ASN A 82 3.10 10.90 -1.26
CA ASN A 82 3.42 10.85 -2.69
C ASN A 82 2.65 9.76 -3.45
N LEU A 83 1.43 9.43 -3.02
CA LEU A 83 0.61 8.44 -3.73
C LEU A 83 0.08 9.00 -5.05
N HIS A 84 0.19 8.20 -6.11
CA HIS A 84 -0.44 8.47 -7.41
C HIS A 84 -1.09 7.23 -8.03
N ALA A 85 -0.69 6.04 -7.58
CA ALA A 85 -1.23 4.78 -8.05
C ALA A 85 -2.74 4.71 -7.77
N LYS A 86 -3.46 4.12 -8.71
CA LYS A 86 -4.86 3.72 -8.51
C LYS A 86 -4.97 2.25 -8.82
N CYS A 87 -5.30 1.49 -7.80
CA CYS A 87 -5.40 0.05 -7.89
C CYS A 87 -6.42 -0.43 -6.86
N TYR A 88 -7.32 -1.29 -7.30
CA TYR A 88 -8.38 -1.86 -6.49
C TYR A 88 -8.34 -3.37 -6.67
N PHE A 89 -8.32 -4.12 -5.59
CA PHE A 89 -8.27 -5.58 -5.68
C PHE A 89 -8.83 -6.26 -4.46
N ASN A 90 -9.32 -7.48 -4.66
CA ASN A 90 -9.65 -8.43 -3.60
C ASN A 90 -8.73 -9.65 -3.72
N GLU A 91 -9.07 -10.80 -3.14
CA GLU A 91 -8.24 -12.01 -3.26
C GLU A 91 -8.26 -12.69 -4.65
N GLN A 92 -9.20 -12.34 -5.53
CA GLN A 92 -9.43 -13.00 -6.83
C GLN A 92 -9.05 -12.15 -8.03
N CYS A 93 -9.36 -10.85 -8.00
CA CYS A 93 -9.20 -9.96 -9.15
C CYS A 93 -8.71 -8.57 -8.75
N MET A 94 -8.14 -7.87 -9.74
CA MET A 94 -7.49 -6.58 -9.58
C MET A 94 -7.78 -5.70 -10.79
N VAL A 95 -8.01 -4.42 -10.53
CA VAL A 95 -8.04 -3.36 -11.54
C VAL A 95 -6.91 -2.37 -11.27
N VAL A 96 -6.01 -2.20 -12.23
CA VAL A 96 -5.09 -1.07 -12.30
C VAL A 96 -5.67 -0.06 -13.28
N THR A 97 -5.76 1.21 -12.90
CA THR A 97 -6.54 2.18 -13.68
C THR A 97 -6.04 3.62 -13.52
N SER A 98 -6.53 4.50 -14.39
CA SER A 98 -6.45 5.95 -14.24
C SER A 98 -7.60 6.55 -13.41
N LEU A 99 -8.64 5.77 -13.08
CA LEU A 99 -9.82 6.21 -12.31
C LEU A 99 -9.57 6.24 -10.78
N ASN A 100 -9.83 7.39 -10.15
CA ASN A 100 -9.81 7.54 -8.68
C ASN A 100 -11.09 7.00 -8.04
N LEU A 101 -11.08 6.81 -6.71
CA LEU A 101 -12.27 6.42 -5.94
C LEU A 101 -13.24 7.62 -5.88
N TYR A 102 -14.12 7.61 -6.87
CA TYR A 102 -15.15 8.56 -7.32
C TYR A 102 -14.92 10.06 -7.06
N ASP A 103 -15.02 10.85 -8.12
CA ASP A 103 -15.81 12.08 -8.18
C ASP A 103 -16.35 12.12 -9.63
N PHE A 104 -17.29 13.01 -9.99
CA PHE A 104 -18.01 13.19 -11.28
C PHE A 104 -17.31 12.87 -12.64
N SER A 105 -16.02 12.57 -12.65
CA SER A 105 -15.18 12.08 -13.75
C SER A 105 -15.74 10.91 -14.58
N GLU A 106 -16.64 10.05 -14.09
CA GLU A 106 -17.27 9.05 -14.99
C GLU A 106 -18.07 9.69 -16.12
N GLN A 107 -18.66 10.87 -15.86
CA GLN A 107 -19.47 11.59 -16.84
C GLN A 107 -18.61 12.48 -17.74
N ASN A 108 -17.42 12.89 -17.30
CA ASN A 108 -16.63 13.94 -17.96
C ASN A 108 -15.24 13.49 -18.43
N ASN A 109 -14.67 12.42 -17.86
CA ASN A 109 -13.33 11.93 -18.17
C ASN A 109 -13.37 10.59 -18.90
N ARG A 110 -12.43 10.40 -19.82
CA ARG A 110 -12.18 9.12 -20.48
C ARG A 110 -11.09 8.38 -19.73
N GLU A 111 -11.51 7.48 -18.85
CA GLU A 111 -10.61 6.60 -18.10
C GLU A 111 -10.41 5.26 -18.79
N MET A 112 -9.29 4.62 -18.49
CA MET A 112 -8.99 3.25 -18.90
C MET A 112 -8.54 2.41 -17.71
N GLY A 113 -8.75 1.12 -17.80
CA GLY A 113 -8.34 0.16 -16.78
C GLY A 113 -7.85 -1.13 -17.39
N VAL A 114 -7.13 -1.88 -16.60
CA VAL A 114 -6.73 -3.25 -16.91
C VAL A 114 -7.20 -4.14 -15.77
N LEU A 115 -8.07 -5.08 -16.08
CA LEU A 115 -8.49 -6.15 -15.18
C LEU A 115 -7.49 -7.29 -15.29
N ALA A 116 -6.99 -7.76 -14.16
CA ALA A 116 -6.20 -8.98 -14.06
C ALA A 116 -6.85 -9.92 -13.04
N THR A 117 -6.73 -11.22 -13.25
CA THR A 117 -7.20 -12.23 -12.28
C THR A 117 -6.02 -12.96 -11.68
N ARG A 118 -6.15 -13.39 -10.43
CA ARG A 118 -5.11 -14.16 -9.75
C ARG A 118 -4.84 -15.50 -10.46
N GLN A 119 -5.87 -16.12 -11.03
CA GLN A 119 -5.78 -17.43 -11.67
C GLN A 119 -5.01 -17.36 -12.99
N GLU A 120 -5.25 -16.33 -13.79
CA GLU A 120 -4.67 -16.27 -15.14
C GLU A 120 -3.45 -15.33 -15.25
N ASP A 121 -3.25 -14.43 -14.29
CA ASP A 121 -2.20 -13.41 -14.30
C ASP A 121 -1.43 -13.41 -12.95
N GLU A 122 -1.05 -14.60 -12.47
CA GLU A 122 -0.55 -14.83 -11.10
C GLU A 122 0.68 -13.98 -10.74
N GLU A 123 1.67 -13.88 -11.64
CA GLU A 123 2.90 -13.12 -11.41
C GLU A 123 2.63 -11.63 -11.25
N PHE A 124 1.92 -11.03 -12.21
CA PHE A 124 1.44 -9.65 -12.14
C PHE A 124 0.69 -9.37 -10.83
N PHE A 125 -0.21 -10.28 -10.45
CA PHE A 125 -0.99 -10.15 -9.22
C PHE A 125 -0.09 -10.16 -7.98
N LYS A 126 0.89 -11.07 -7.92
CA LYS A 126 1.87 -11.15 -6.82
C LYS A 126 2.68 -9.86 -6.70
N GLU A 127 3.18 -9.32 -7.80
CA GLU A 127 3.99 -8.11 -7.82
C GLU A 127 3.21 -6.86 -7.39
N ALA A 128 1.99 -6.70 -7.91
CA ALA A 128 1.11 -5.60 -7.54
C ALA A 128 0.70 -5.67 -6.05
N VAL A 129 0.40 -6.86 -5.53
CA VAL A 129 0.15 -7.05 -4.09
C VAL A 129 1.39 -6.74 -3.24
N ARG A 130 2.59 -7.14 -3.70
CA ARG A 130 3.83 -6.73 -3.03
C ARG A 130 3.95 -5.20 -3.00
N GLU A 131 3.55 -4.48 -4.06
CA GLU A 131 3.65 -3.00 -4.10
C GLU A 131 2.72 -2.36 -3.08
N ALA A 132 1.49 -2.84 -3.01
CA ALA A 132 0.53 -2.40 -2.01
C ALA A 132 1.09 -2.57 -0.59
N ASN A 133 1.71 -3.71 -0.30
CA ASN A 133 2.32 -3.96 1.01
C ASN A 133 3.49 -3.01 1.31
N MET A 134 4.30 -2.67 0.30
CA MET A 134 5.37 -1.67 0.45
C MET A 134 4.78 -0.29 0.76
N MET A 135 3.74 0.12 0.04
CA MET A 135 3.03 1.38 0.31
C MET A 135 2.52 1.43 1.75
N ILE A 136 1.89 0.34 2.25
CA ILE A 136 1.44 0.25 3.64
C ILE A 136 2.60 0.43 4.62
N SER A 137 3.76 -0.19 4.35
CA SER A 137 4.93 -0.09 5.22
C SER A 137 5.54 1.33 5.29
N LEU A 138 5.37 2.11 4.23
CA LEU A 138 5.86 3.49 4.12
C LEU A 138 4.83 4.53 4.62
N ALA A 139 3.56 4.15 4.69
CA ALA A 139 2.45 5.05 4.98
C ALA A 139 2.26 5.29 6.48
N LYS A 140 1.63 6.43 6.81
CA LYS A 140 1.22 6.75 8.17
C LYS A 140 -0.18 6.15 8.43
N PRO A 141 -0.40 5.38 9.50
CA PRO A 141 -1.74 4.91 9.83
C PRO A 141 -2.63 6.10 10.21
N PHE A 142 -3.86 6.09 9.73
CA PHE A 142 -4.91 7.02 10.13
C PHE A 142 -5.78 6.35 11.19
N ASP A 143 -6.00 7.03 12.32
CA ASP A 143 -6.80 6.48 13.40
C ASP A 143 -8.29 6.52 13.05
N THR A 144 -8.86 5.34 12.78
CA THR A 144 -10.28 5.14 12.52
C THR A 144 -11.09 4.81 13.78
N SER A 145 -10.48 4.88 14.96
CA SER A 145 -11.20 4.66 16.22
C SER A 145 -12.36 5.65 16.38
N PRO A 146 -13.51 5.22 16.95
CA PRO A 146 -14.60 6.15 17.22
C PRO A 146 -14.12 7.24 18.19
N VAL A 147 -14.43 8.49 17.86
CA VAL A 147 -14.15 9.63 18.75
C VAL A 147 -15.10 9.48 19.95
N VAL A 148 -14.55 9.00 21.07
CA VAL A 148 -15.26 9.10 22.35
C VAL A 148 -15.27 10.58 22.70
N ASN A 149 -16.44 11.21 22.70
CA ASN A 149 -16.62 12.57 23.20
C ASN A 149 -16.31 12.60 24.70
N SER A 150 -15.02 12.70 25.07
CA SER A 150 -14.63 13.17 26.39
C SER A 150 -14.89 14.66 26.42
N GLN A 151 -15.95 15.07 27.11
CA GLN A 151 -16.19 16.47 27.42
C GLN A 151 -14.93 17.11 28.04
N PRO A 152 -14.62 18.37 27.73
CA PRO A 152 -13.47 19.05 28.29
C PRO A 152 -13.73 19.35 29.77
N SER A 153 -13.08 18.59 30.67
CA SER A 153 -13.01 18.99 32.07
C SER A 153 -11.86 20.00 32.23
N ASN A 154 -12.24 21.25 32.49
CA ASN A 154 -11.37 22.31 32.97
C ASN A 154 -10.57 21.84 34.20
N LYS A 155 -9.24 21.70 34.08
CA LYS A 155 -8.31 21.85 35.21
C LYS A 155 -6.99 22.49 34.76
N THR A 156 -6.95 23.80 34.99
CA THR A 156 -5.87 24.60 35.60
C THR A 156 -4.42 24.15 35.44
N THR A 157 -3.65 25.09 34.89
CA THR A 157 -2.19 25.25 34.91
C THR A 157 -1.50 24.80 36.20
N GLU A 158 -0.58 23.85 36.11
CA GLU A 158 0.56 23.72 37.02
C GLU A 158 1.86 23.43 36.26
N ARG A 159 2.94 23.93 36.87
CA ARG A 159 4.26 24.24 36.31
C ARG A 159 5.06 23.01 35.86
N LEU A 160 5.77 23.19 34.75
CA LEU A 160 6.87 22.32 34.31
C LEU A 160 8.01 22.31 35.35
N ARG A 161 8.46 21.10 35.71
CA ARG A 161 9.86 20.83 36.08
C ARG A 161 10.38 19.63 35.28
N PRO A 162 11.66 19.63 34.86
CA PRO A 162 12.21 18.60 34.00
C PRO A 162 12.63 17.39 34.85
N ILE A 163 12.27 16.19 34.40
CA ILE A 163 12.88 14.94 34.89
C ILE A 163 13.42 14.16 33.69
N SER A 164 14.63 13.68 33.92
CA SER A 164 15.65 13.10 33.06
C SER A 164 15.26 11.80 32.33
N ARG A 165 16.01 11.59 31.24
CA ARG A 165 16.27 10.34 30.50
C ARG A 165 15.82 9.04 31.19
N GLU A 166 14.99 8.29 30.48
CA GLU A 166 15.04 6.82 30.47
C GLU A 166 14.58 6.28 29.11
N SER A 167 15.45 5.46 28.52
CA SER A 167 15.29 4.67 27.30
C SER A 167 14.05 3.77 27.32
N ARG A 168 13.22 3.83 26.28
CA ARG A 168 12.20 2.81 26.00
C ARG A 168 12.30 2.34 24.55
N GLU A 169 13.22 1.41 24.33
CA GLU A 169 13.10 0.42 23.26
C GLU A 169 11.91 -0.50 23.54
N GLY A 170 11.24 -0.94 22.47
CA GLY A 170 10.44 -2.17 22.46
C GLY A 170 8.97 -2.02 22.84
N ARG A 171 8.10 -1.74 21.86
CA ARG A 171 6.66 -2.08 21.89
C ARG A 171 5.99 -2.11 20.49
N GLY A 172 6.75 -2.48 19.45
CA GLY A 172 6.27 -2.54 18.07
C GLY A 172 6.23 -3.93 17.42
N THR A 173 6.66 -4.98 18.11
CA THR A 173 7.12 -6.22 17.44
C THR A 173 6.15 -7.41 17.48
N ALA A 174 5.00 -7.33 18.17
CA ALA A 174 4.07 -8.45 18.26
C ALA A 174 3.08 -8.54 17.08
N LEU A 175 2.57 -7.41 16.59
CA LEU A 175 1.50 -7.39 15.57
C LEU A 175 2.02 -7.68 14.14
N LEU A 176 3.27 -7.32 13.86
CA LEU A 176 3.95 -7.57 12.58
C LEU A 176 4.29 -9.06 12.36
N ARG A 177 4.32 -9.86 13.43
CA ARG A 177 4.67 -11.30 13.39
C ARG A 177 3.58 -12.11 12.70
N GLY A 178 2.32 -11.91 13.10
CA GLY A 178 1.17 -12.63 12.54
C GLY A 178 0.89 -12.34 11.05
N PHE A 179 1.36 -11.21 10.51
CA PHE A 179 1.25 -10.88 9.09
C PHE A 179 2.40 -11.45 8.24
N LYS A 180 3.60 -11.63 8.82
CA LYS A 180 4.73 -12.27 8.14
C LYS A 180 4.50 -13.77 7.99
N ASP A 181 4.02 -14.43 9.03
CA ASP A 181 3.97 -15.90 9.11
C ASP A 181 2.96 -16.53 8.12
N ILE A 182 1.94 -15.79 7.65
CA ILE A 182 0.93 -16.30 6.70
C ILE A 182 1.33 -16.09 5.23
N LEU A 183 2.18 -15.10 4.94
CA LEU A 183 2.52 -14.71 3.56
C LEU A 183 3.91 -15.19 3.10
N LEU A 184 4.85 -15.41 4.02
CA LEU A 184 6.22 -15.82 3.68
C LEU A 184 6.35 -17.30 3.29
N ASP A 185 5.48 -18.19 3.77
CA ASP A 185 5.62 -19.64 3.53
C ASP A 185 5.31 -20.09 2.09
N LYS A 186 4.74 -19.22 1.24
CA LYS A 186 4.38 -19.58 -0.15
C LYS A 186 5.10 -18.80 -1.25
N VAL A 187 6.03 -17.92 -0.89
CA VAL A 187 6.86 -17.20 -1.87
C VAL A 187 8.29 -17.31 -1.40
N GLY A 188 9.02 -18.31 -1.89
CA GLY A 188 10.46 -18.47 -1.68
C GLY A 188 11.23 -17.32 -2.33
N LEU A 189 11.17 -16.14 -1.73
CA LEU A 189 11.94 -14.97 -2.15
C LEU A 189 13.35 -15.15 -1.61
N GLY A 190 14.33 -15.27 -2.51
CA GLY A 190 15.75 -15.31 -2.13
C GLY A 190 16.15 -14.09 -1.29
N GLN A 191 17.25 -14.19 -0.56
CA GLN A 191 17.82 -13.05 0.15
C GLN A 191 18.57 -12.12 -0.82
N GLY A 192 18.28 -10.82 -0.77
CA GLY A 192 18.95 -9.77 -1.54
C GLY A 192 19.52 -8.65 -0.67
N TYR A 193 20.05 -7.61 -1.30
CA TYR A 193 20.73 -6.48 -0.67
C TYR A 193 20.26 -5.15 -1.23
N CYS A 194 20.05 -4.16 -0.38
CA CYS A 194 19.76 -2.80 -0.81
C CYS A 194 20.93 -2.27 -1.67
N ILE A 195 20.62 -1.80 -2.88
CA ILE A 195 21.65 -1.33 -3.82
C ILE A 195 22.34 -0.03 -3.37
N GLU A 196 21.78 0.69 -2.40
CA GLU A 196 22.37 1.93 -1.87
C GLU A 196 23.12 1.75 -0.54
N CYS A 197 22.56 1.01 0.42
CA CYS A 197 23.13 0.90 1.76
C CYS A 197 23.60 -0.52 2.13
N ARG A 198 23.44 -1.51 1.22
CA ARG A 198 23.80 -2.91 1.43
C ARG A 198 23.02 -3.64 2.55
N ALA A 199 21.97 -3.05 3.11
CA ALA A 199 21.11 -3.73 4.07
C ALA A 199 20.48 -4.98 3.44
N ARG A 200 20.37 -6.09 4.20
CA ARG A 200 19.67 -7.29 3.73
C ARG A 200 18.18 -7.02 3.56
N ILE A 201 17.64 -7.33 2.38
CA ILE A 201 16.22 -7.21 2.02
C ILE A 201 15.80 -8.45 1.24
N ASN A 202 14.51 -8.58 0.90
CA ASN A 202 14.08 -9.63 -0.01
C ASN A 202 14.61 -9.34 -1.41
N PHE A 203 15.01 -10.40 -2.14
CA PHE A 203 15.39 -10.28 -3.53
C PHE A 203 14.16 -9.98 -4.40
N ASP A 204 14.15 -8.81 -5.02
CA ASP A 204 13.13 -8.28 -5.93
C ASP A 204 13.82 -7.31 -6.90
N GLU A 205 14.02 -7.74 -8.14
CA GLU A 205 14.72 -6.96 -9.17
C GLU A 205 14.04 -5.62 -9.47
N TYR A 206 12.74 -5.49 -9.22
CA TYR A 206 12.00 -4.24 -9.39
C TYR A 206 12.12 -3.33 -8.17
N ARG A 207 12.53 -3.86 -7.01
CA ARG A 207 12.67 -3.11 -5.75
C ARG A 207 13.99 -3.36 -5.05
N PRO A 208 15.09 -2.92 -5.67
CA PRO A 208 16.42 -3.15 -5.15
C PRO A 208 16.80 -2.24 -3.97
N TYR A 209 15.91 -1.34 -3.51
CA TYR A 209 16.15 -0.43 -2.38
C TYR A 209 15.42 -0.87 -1.12
N CYS A 210 16.01 -0.65 0.05
CA CYS A 210 15.27 -0.69 1.32
C CYS A 210 14.32 0.52 1.43
N PRO A 211 13.31 0.49 2.34
CA PRO A 211 12.35 1.58 2.51
C PRO A 211 12.98 2.97 2.68
N ASP A 212 14.02 3.07 3.51
CA ASP A 212 14.68 4.35 3.79
C ASP A 212 15.43 4.89 2.57
N CYS A 213 16.20 4.04 1.88
CA CYS A 213 16.94 4.43 0.68
C CYS A 213 16.01 4.73 -0.49
N TYR A 214 14.88 4.01 -0.62
CA TYR A 214 13.87 4.30 -1.64
C TYR A 214 13.24 5.69 -1.44
N LYS A 215 12.95 6.06 -0.19
CA LYS A 215 12.43 7.39 0.15
C LYS A 215 13.40 8.51 -0.22
N LEU A 216 14.71 8.29 -0.09
CA LEU A 216 15.74 9.23 -0.51
C LEU A 216 15.87 9.28 -2.02
N TRP A 217 15.97 8.12 -2.67
CA TRP A 217 16.11 7.99 -4.12
C TRP A 217 14.91 8.56 -4.88
N SER A 218 13.68 8.38 -4.38
CA SER A 218 12.46 8.85 -5.04
C SER A 218 12.41 10.37 -5.23
N LYS A 219 13.18 11.12 -4.43
CA LYS A 219 13.37 12.57 -4.57
C LYS A 219 14.33 12.95 -5.70
N ASN A 220 15.25 12.07 -6.08
CA ASN A 220 16.26 12.30 -7.11
C ASN A 220 16.54 11.02 -7.93
N LYS A 221 15.65 10.77 -8.89
CA LYS A 221 15.52 9.50 -9.63
C LYS A 221 16.70 9.14 -10.55
N ALA A 222 17.69 10.02 -10.70
CA ALA A 222 18.82 9.86 -11.63
C ALA A 222 20.11 9.30 -10.98
N GLN A 223 20.08 8.99 -9.69
CA GLN A 223 21.29 8.59 -8.96
C GLN A 223 21.67 7.12 -9.24
N LYS A 224 22.97 6.91 -9.48
CA LYS A 224 23.60 5.58 -9.51
C LYS A 224 23.74 5.08 -8.08
N ALA A 225 23.42 3.81 -7.88
CA ALA A 225 23.62 3.10 -6.62
C ALA A 225 24.95 2.32 -6.63
N ARG A 226 25.32 1.74 -5.49
CA ARG A 226 26.70 1.30 -5.22
C ARG A 226 26.87 -0.20 -5.00
N TYR A 227 25.79 -0.96 -4.88
CA TYR A 227 25.83 -2.38 -4.55
C TYR A 227 24.97 -3.21 -5.49
N CYS A 228 25.37 -4.47 -5.69
CA CYS A 228 24.57 -5.48 -6.38
C CYS A 228 23.44 -5.99 -5.49
N HIS A 229 22.23 -6.11 -6.04
CA HIS A 229 21.06 -6.57 -5.31
C HIS A 229 21.12 -8.05 -4.92
N GLU A 230 21.76 -8.91 -5.72
CA GLU A 230 21.84 -10.34 -5.43
C GLU A 230 23.01 -10.67 -4.47
N CYS A 231 24.23 -10.25 -4.82
CA CYS A 231 25.43 -10.66 -4.07
C CYS A 231 25.94 -9.61 -3.06
N GLY A 232 25.39 -8.39 -3.06
CA GLY A 232 25.78 -7.33 -2.13
C GLY A 232 27.21 -6.79 -2.33
N ARG A 233 27.89 -7.12 -3.43
CA ARG A 233 29.22 -6.59 -3.79
C ARG A 233 29.09 -5.16 -4.30
N THR A 234 30.15 -4.36 -4.11
CA THR A 234 30.22 -3.00 -4.64
C THR A 234 30.23 -3.03 -6.18
N PHE A 235 29.23 -2.41 -6.80
CA PHE A 235 29.09 -2.31 -8.24
C PHE A 235 28.18 -1.11 -8.55
N THR A 236 28.46 -0.39 -9.63
CA THR A 236 27.60 0.70 -10.08
C THR A 236 26.29 0.14 -10.63
N THR A 237 25.24 0.21 -9.82
CA THR A 237 23.89 -0.28 -10.15
C THR A 237 22.91 0.86 -10.31
N MET A 238 21.74 0.56 -10.86
CA MET A 238 20.62 1.49 -11.02
C MET A 238 19.31 0.76 -10.74
N LEU A 239 18.21 1.49 -10.55
CA LEU A 239 16.89 0.87 -10.30
C LEU A 239 16.53 -0.15 -11.37
N ASN A 240 16.78 0.17 -12.65
CA ASN A 240 16.49 -0.69 -13.80
C ASN A 240 17.63 -1.67 -14.14
N LYS A 241 18.76 -1.62 -13.41
CA LYS A 241 19.93 -2.52 -13.57
C LYS A 241 20.52 -2.80 -12.19
N PRO A 242 19.83 -3.60 -11.34
CA PRO A 242 20.19 -3.77 -9.94
C PRO A 242 21.29 -4.81 -9.71
N LEU A 243 21.71 -5.54 -10.75
CA LEU A 243 22.67 -6.64 -10.66
C LEU A 243 24.04 -6.24 -11.22
N CYS A 244 25.10 -6.84 -10.66
CA CYS A 244 26.42 -6.81 -11.30
C CYS A 244 26.44 -7.77 -12.49
N ARG A 245 27.45 -7.63 -13.37
CA ARG A 245 27.57 -8.44 -14.60
C ARG A 245 27.47 -9.95 -14.34
N SER A 246 28.23 -10.46 -13.37
CA SER A 246 28.24 -11.89 -13.03
C SER A 246 26.93 -12.42 -12.43
N CYS A 247 26.12 -11.55 -11.82
CA CYS A 247 24.81 -11.91 -11.27
C CYS A 247 23.76 -11.88 -12.37
N PHE A 248 23.81 -10.87 -13.24
CA PHE A 248 22.94 -10.75 -14.40
C PHE A 248 23.15 -11.89 -15.42
N GLU A 249 24.39 -12.32 -15.64
CA GLU A 249 24.67 -13.46 -16.53
C GLU A 249 24.06 -14.76 -15.98
N LYS A 250 24.12 -14.97 -14.67
CA LYS A 250 23.52 -16.14 -14.02
C LYS A 250 22.00 -16.15 -14.01
N SER A 251 21.35 -14.99 -14.03
CA SER A 251 19.89 -14.91 -14.07
C SER A 251 19.30 -15.20 -15.46
N LEU A 252 20.15 -15.34 -16.49
CA LEU A 252 19.75 -15.66 -17.87
C LEU A 252 19.89 -17.14 -18.22
N ASP A 253 20.55 -17.93 -17.36
CA ASP A 253 20.73 -19.39 -17.47
C ASP A 253 19.63 -20.15 -16.71
#